data_AF-A0A7L2HB69-F1
#
_entry.id   AF-A0A7L2HB69-F1
#
_cell.length_a   1.000
_cell.length_b   1.000
_cell.length_c   1.000
_cell.angle_alpha   90.00
_cell.angle_beta   90.00
_cell.angle_gamma   90.00
#
_symmetry.space_group_name_H-M   'P 1'
#
loop_
_entity.id
_entity.type
_entity.pdbx_description
1 polymer ?
#
loop_
_entity_poly.entity_id
_entity_poly.type
_entity_poly.pdbx_seq_one_letter_code
_entity_poly.pdbx_strand_id
1 'polypeptide(L)' 'RFRQCLLALNDTISNIIGVTFFNLLEVPCFVLEESEECIQWHWWGGGVPRGCERYGVVPLARMVQQSQYQYSLPAE' A
#
# COMPACT_ATOMS: atom_id res chain seq x y z
N ARG A 1 -3.53 -11.17 -4.18
CA ARG A 1 -4.34 -11.60 -5.36
C ARG A 1 -3.62 -11.32 -6.66
N PHE A 2 -3.23 -10.08 -6.96
CA PHE A 2 -2.45 -9.74 -8.17
C PHE A 2 -1.18 -10.59 -8.35
N ARG A 3 -0.31 -10.67 -7.32
CA ARG A 3 0.87 -11.55 -7.30
C ARG A 3 0.55 -13.01 -7.69
N GLN A 4 -0.53 -13.57 -7.16
CA GLN A 4 -0.92 -14.95 -7.44
C GLN A 4 -1.42 -15.12 -8.87
N CYS A 5 -2.11 -14.13 -9.42
CA CYS A 5 -2.55 -14.13 -10.82
C CYS A 5 -1.35 -14.18 -11.77
N LEU A 6 -0.34 -13.33 -11.53
CA LEU A 6 0.88 -13.31 -12.35
C LEU A 6 1.65 -14.65 -12.28
N LEU A 7 1.76 -15.24 -11.08
CA LEU A 7 2.42 -16.54 -10.91
C LEU A 7 1.63 -17.69 -11.55
N ALA A 8 0.30 -17.62 -11.57
CA ALA A 8 -0.55 -18.65 -12.16
C ALA A 8 -0.53 -18.62 -13.69
N LEU A 9 -0.40 -17.44 -14.31
CA LEU A 9 -0.26 -17.30 -15.76
C LEU A 9 1.08 -17.85 -16.26
N ASN A 10 2.16 -17.63 -15.50
CA ASN A 10 3.48 -18.19 -15.74
C ASN A 10 4.00 -17.99 -17.18
N ASP A 11 3.80 -16.80 -17.74
CA ASP A 11 4.32 -16.41 -19.04
C ASP A 11 5.35 -15.27 -18.92
N THR A 12 6.07 -14.99 -20.01
CA THR A 12 7.14 -13.98 -20.04
C THR A 12 6.64 -12.60 -19.63
N ILE A 13 5.45 -12.21 -20.10
CA ILE A 13 4.89 -10.88 -19.85
C ILE A 13 4.51 -10.73 -18.37
N SER A 14 3.82 -11.73 -17.80
CA SER A 14 3.42 -11.74 -16.39
C SER A 14 4.63 -11.74 -15.45
N ASN A 15 5.70 -12.44 -15.84
CA ASN A 15 6.96 -12.43 -15.08
C ASN A 15 7.64 -11.06 -15.12
N ILE A 16 7.72 -10.41 -16.29
CA ILE A 16 8.26 -9.04 -16.40
C ILE A 16 7.44 -8.06 -15.55
N ILE A 17 6.11 -8.13 -15.64
CA ILE A 17 5.22 -7.29 -14.82
C ILE A 17 5.46 -7.53 -13.34
N GLY A 18 5.57 -8.80 -12.92
CA GLY A 18 5.84 -9.17 -11.52
C GLY A 18 7.17 -8.61 -11.01
N VAL A 19 8.26 -8.83 -11.74
CA VAL A 19 9.58 -8.29 -11.35
C VAL A 19 9.56 -6.77 -11.29
N THR A 20 8.98 -6.13 -12.30
CA THR A 20 8.95 -4.66 -12.39
C THR A 20 8.19 -4.07 -11.21
N PHE A 21 6.97 -4.56 -10.96
CA PHE A 21 6.13 -4.04 -9.90
C PHE A 21 6.71 -4.29 -8.50
N PHE A 22 7.14 -5.53 -8.25
CA PHE A 22 7.47 -5.96 -6.89
C PHE A 22 8.93 -5.76 -6.49
N ASN A 23 9.87 -5.85 -7.45
CA ASN A 23 11.32 -5.86 -7.17
C ASN A 23 12.04 -4.60 -7.67
N LEU A 24 11.64 -4.02 -8.82
CA LEU A 24 12.30 -2.83 -9.36
C LEU A 24 11.68 -1.54 -8.84
N LEU A 25 10.37 -1.42 -8.97
CA LEU A 25 9.62 -0.24 -8.52
C LEU A 25 9.33 -0.29 -7.01
N GLU A 26 9.42 -1.49 -6.42
CA GLU A 26 9.12 -1.74 -5.01
C GLU A 26 7.83 -1.04 -4.56
N VAL A 27 6.79 -1.11 -5.40
CA VAL A 27 5.54 -0.36 -5.18
C VAL A 27 5.02 -0.67 -3.79
N PRO A 28 4.82 0.32 -2.92
CA PRO A 28 4.62 0.02 -1.52
C PRO A 28 3.22 -0.54 -1.26
N CYS A 29 3.14 -1.51 -0.34
CA CYS A 29 1.88 -2.04 0.15
C CYS A 29 1.45 -1.32 1.42
N PHE A 30 0.14 -1.18 1.63
CA PHE A 30 -0.43 -0.73 2.89
C PHE A 30 -1.67 -1.54 3.25
N VAL A 31 -1.94 -1.59 4.54
CA VAL A 31 -3.21 -2.08 5.09
C VAL A 31 -3.93 -0.91 5.75
N LEU A 32 -5.25 -0.95 5.73
CA LEU A 32 -6.06 -0.01 6.50
C LEU A 32 -6.22 -0.56 7.91
N GLU A 33 -5.80 0.21 8.89
CA GLU A 33 -5.95 -0.09 10.31
C GLU A 33 -6.80 0.99 10.96
N GLU A 34 -7.80 0.56 11.73
CA GLU A 34 -8.67 1.44 12.49
C GLU A 34 -7.84 2.12 13.59
N SER A 35 -7.78 3.45 13.57
CA SER A 35 -7.09 4.28 14.57
C SER A 35 -8.02 5.38 15.05
N GLU A 36 -7.93 5.74 16.34
CA GLU A 36 -8.62 6.91 16.88
C GLU A 36 -7.84 8.17 16.52
N GLU A 37 -8.40 8.96 15.60
CA GLU A 37 -7.75 10.17 15.08
C GLU A 37 -8.64 11.39 15.26
N CYS A 38 -8.03 12.58 15.14
CA CYS A 38 -8.80 13.81 15.11
C CYS A 38 -9.56 13.96 13.79
N ILE A 39 -10.88 13.78 13.83
CA ILE A 39 -11.76 13.89 12.66
C ILE A 39 -12.35 15.29 12.50
N GLN A 40 -12.20 16.16 13.52
CA GLN A 40 -12.70 17.52 13.51
C GLN A 40 -11.74 18.46 14.21
N TRP A 41 -11.07 19.29 13.42
CA TRP A 41 -10.09 20.26 13.89
C TRP A 41 -10.75 21.59 14.23
N HIS A 42 -10.35 22.17 15.36
CA HIS A 42 -10.61 23.57 15.69
C HIS A 42 -9.53 24.44 15.03
N TRP A 43 -9.93 25.33 14.14
CA TRP A 43 -9.03 26.22 13.40
C TRP A 43 -9.10 27.64 13.95
N TRP A 44 -7.98 28.37 13.91
CA TRP A 44 -7.96 29.82 14.11
C TRP A 44 -7.75 30.53 12.77
N GLY A 45 -8.04 31.83 12.73
CA GLY A 45 -7.83 32.65 11.53
C GLY A 45 -6.40 32.48 10.98
N GLY A 46 -6.28 32.27 9.67
CA GLY A 46 -5.01 31.96 9.01
C GLY A 46 -4.79 30.48 8.66
N GLY A 47 -5.75 29.59 8.95
CA GLY A 47 -5.73 28.20 8.44
C GLY A 47 -4.84 27.23 9.21
N VAL A 48 -4.41 27.59 10.42
CA VAL A 48 -3.58 26.74 11.28
C VAL A 48 -4.49 26.03 12.29
N PRO A 49 -4.30 24.72 12.58
CA PRO A 49 -5.10 24.01 13.57
C PRO A 49 -4.62 24.38 14.99
N ARG A 50 -5.55 24.57 15.93
CA ARG A 50 -5.25 24.90 17.34
C ARG A 50 -5.50 23.72 18.29
N GLY A 51 -6.41 22.82 17.93
CA GLY A 51 -6.72 21.63 18.71
C GLY A 51 -7.77 20.76 18.04
N CYS A 52 -8.07 19.62 18.64
CA CYS A 52 -9.10 18.71 18.16
C CYS A 52 -10.43 18.95 18.90
N GLU A 53 -11.52 19.13 18.16
CA GLU A 53 -12.87 19.22 18.74
C GLU A 53 -13.47 17.83 18.96
N ARG A 54 -13.17 16.89 18.05
CA ARG A 54 -13.74 15.54 18.08
C ARG A 54 -12.80 14.51 17.50
N TYR A 55 -12.60 13.44 18.27
CA TYR A 55 -11.93 12.23 17.86
C TYR A 55 -12.93 11.20 17.33
N GLY A 56 -12.46 10.35 16.42
CA GLY A 56 -13.24 9.24 15.90
C GLY A 56 -12.34 8.19 15.29
N VAL A 57 -12.87 6.96 15.22
CA VAL A 57 -12.17 5.85 14.61
C VAL A 57 -12.21 6.01 13.08
N VAL A 58 -11.04 5.98 12.46
CA VAL A 58 -10.88 6.08 11.00
C VAL A 58 -9.88 5.04 10.50
N PRO A 59 -10.04 4.55 9.26
CA PRO A 59 -9.08 3.65 8.65
C PRO A 59 -7.84 4.43 8.19
N LEU A 60 -6.71 4.25 8.88
CA LEU A 60 -5.42 4.79 8.48
C LEU A 60 -4.61 3.78 7.68
N ALA A 61 -3.93 4.27 6.64
CA ALA A 61 -3.01 3.44 5.87
C ALA A 61 -1.70 3.21 6.64
N ARG A 62 -1.45 1.98 7.05
CA ARG A 62 -0.15 1.54 7.58
C ARG A 62 0.63 0.80 6.51
N MET A 63 1.85 1.27 6.27
CA MET A 63 2.77 0.64 5.33
C MET A 63 3.16 -0.77 5.81
N VAL A 64 3.21 -1.71 4.88
CA VAL A 64 3.68 -3.07 5.12
C VAL A 64 4.83 -3.40 4.18
N GLN A 65 5.79 -4.19 4.68
CA GLN A 65 6.92 -4.62 3.88
C GLN A 65 6.44 -5.49 2.71
N GLN A 66 6.83 -5.13 1.51
CA GLN A 66 6.53 -5.91 0.32
C GLN A 66 7.44 -7.13 0.23
N SER A 67 6.86 -8.31 0.01
CA SER A 67 7.61 -9.53 -0.28
C SER A 67 8.11 -9.53 -1.73
N GLN A 68 9.35 -9.95 -1.96
CA GLN A 68 9.91 -10.08 -3.31
C GLN A 68 9.07 -11.03 -4.19
N TYR A 69 9.03 -10.71 -5.48
CA TYR A 69 8.43 -11.55 -6.51
C TYR A 69 9.49 -12.51 -7.07
N GLN A 70 9.25 -13.79 -6.84
CA GLN A 70 10.09 -14.89 -7.32
C GLN A 70 9.30 -15.68 -8.36
N TYR A 71 9.89 -15.90 -9.53
CA TYR A 71 9.36 -16.77 -10.57
C TYR A 71 10.49 -17.69 -11.06
N SER A 72 10.13 -18.89 -11.50
CA SER A 72 11.06 -19.80 -12.18
C SER A 72 11.18 -19.37 -13.63
N LEU A 73 12.40 -19.05 -14.08
CA LEU A 73 12.68 -18.93 -15.51
C LEU A 73 12.38 -20.29 -16.16
N PRO A 74 11.57 -20.34 -17.23
CA PRO A 74 11.48 -21.54 -18.04
C PRO A 74 12.89 -21.88 -18.52
N ALA A 75 13.33 -23.13 -18.33
CA ALA A 75 14.54 -23.61 -18.97
C ALA A 75 14.33 -23.54 -20.48
N GLU A 76 15.16 -22.78 -21.18
CA GLU A 76 15.29 -22.81 -22.64
C GLU A 76 15.66 -24.21 -23.14
#